data_AF-A0A251TEP9-F1
#
_entry.id   AF-A0A251TEP9-F1
#
_cell.length_a   1.000
_cell.length_b   1.000
_cell.length_c   1.000
_cell.angle_alpha   90.00
_cell.angle_beta   90.00
_cell.angle_gamma   90.00
#
_symmetry.space_group_name_H-M   'P 1'
#
loop_
_entity.id
_entity.type
_entity.pdbx_description
1 polymer ?
#
loop_
_entity_poly.entity_id
_entity_poly.type
_entity_poly.pdbx_seq_one_letter_code
_entity_poly.pdbx_strand_id
1 'polypeptide(L)'
;MIRILNTPGCGTGGKEFCTTVDTLTHREPHSMLAAMFSGRHTVCKESEKGYVFIDRDGKHFRHILNWLRDGVAPIFNLSDLERVELLREAEYYQLLGLVDRINEVLNKKEDEQMDPDFTRGDIIKCVQHAYAVGGRVRLIGVNLSGLDLSKLHLSLPHMGVDFSLACLKNVNFSCANLHLARFQVN
;
A
#
# COMPACT_ATOMS: atom_id res chain seq x y z
N MET A 1 22.06 12.64 24.85
CA MET A 1 20.95 11.68 24.73
C MET A 1 19.65 12.42 24.97
N ILE A 2 18.62 12.22 24.14
CA ILE A 2 17.29 12.82 24.27
C ILE A 2 16.35 11.75 24.83
N ARG A 3 15.49 12.15 25.76
CA ARG A 3 14.36 11.35 26.21
C ARG A 3 13.06 11.94 25.67
N ILE A 4 12.26 11.10 25.02
CA ILE A 4 10.95 11.46 24.47
C ILE A 4 9.89 10.69 25.25
N LEU A 5 8.85 11.38 25.68
CA LEU A 5 7.64 10.76 26.21
C LEU A 5 6.47 10.97 25.25
N ASN A 6 5.93 9.86 24.73
CA ASN A 6 4.73 9.84 23.90
C ASN A 6 3.52 9.46 24.74
N THR A 7 2.52 10.32 24.86
CA THR A 7 1.33 10.09 25.71
C THR A 7 0.09 9.72 24.90
N PRO A 8 -0.61 8.62 25.21
CA PRO A 8 -2.01 8.50 24.85
C PRO A 8 -2.81 9.51 25.69
N GLY A 9 -3.69 10.28 25.05
CA GLY A 9 -4.40 11.42 25.66
C GLY A 9 -5.01 11.08 27.02
N CYS A 10 -4.58 11.82 28.05
CA CYS A 10 -5.08 11.84 29.43
C CYS A 10 -5.05 10.51 30.20
N GLY A 11 -3.96 10.27 30.96
CA GLY A 11 -3.93 9.30 32.06
C GLY A 11 -2.84 8.23 31.92
N THR A 12 -1.71 8.46 32.59
CA THR A 12 -0.76 7.45 33.14
C THR A 12 -0.13 6.38 32.24
N GLY A 13 -0.22 6.47 30.91
CA GLY A 13 0.25 5.41 29.99
C GLY A 13 1.37 5.77 28.99
N GLY A 14 2.13 6.84 29.20
CA GLY A 14 3.12 7.31 28.21
C GLY A 14 4.26 6.31 27.96
N LYS A 15 4.72 6.21 26.70
CA LYS A 15 5.90 5.41 26.33
C LYS A 15 7.15 6.27 26.28
N GLU A 16 8.17 5.83 27.00
CA GLU A 16 9.49 6.48 27.02
C GLU A 16 10.41 5.93 25.94
N PHE A 17 11.08 6.83 25.23
CA PHE A 17 12.08 6.50 24.23
C PHE A 17 13.36 7.29 24.47
N CYS A 18 14.50 6.62 24.31
CA CYS A 18 15.82 7.24 24.37
C CYS A 18 16.49 7.19 23.00
N THR A 19 17.02 8.33 22.54
CA THR A 19 17.71 8.45 21.26
C THR A 19 18.72 9.60 21.27
N THR A 20 19.30 9.96 20.13
CA THR A 20 20.22 11.10 19.98
C THR A 20 19.61 12.18 19.09
N VAL A 21 20.10 13.42 19.20
CA VAL A 21 19.71 14.53 18.30
C VAL A 21 20.00 14.15 16.86
N ASP A 22 21.19 13.58 16.63
CA ASP A 22 21.65 13.12 15.32
C ASP A 22 20.65 12.17 14.67
N THR A 23 20.20 11.14 15.40
CA THR A 23 19.18 10.22 14.90
C THR A 23 17.89 10.94 14.45
N LEU A 24 17.45 11.95 15.20
CA LEU A 24 16.20 12.67 14.89
C LEU A 24 16.33 13.71 13.78
N THR A 25 17.56 14.08 13.41
CA THR A 25 17.83 15.23 12.51
C THR A 25 18.55 14.84 11.22
N HIS A 26 19.27 13.72 11.20
CA HIS A 26 20.18 13.37 10.11
C HIS A 26 19.48 12.84 8.86
N ARG A 27 18.61 11.83 9.01
CA ARG A 27 18.02 11.12 7.87
C ARG A 27 16.96 11.92 7.12
N GLU A 28 16.10 12.62 7.88
CA GLU A 28 14.98 13.39 7.34
C GLU A 28 15.09 14.84 7.85
N PRO A 29 16.01 15.65 7.30
CA PRO A 29 16.31 17.00 7.83
C PRO A 29 15.14 17.98 7.76
N HIS A 30 14.15 17.68 6.92
CA HIS A 30 12.95 18.48 6.71
C HIS A 30 11.74 17.98 7.51
N SER A 31 11.91 16.94 8.33
CA SER A 31 10.83 16.41 9.17
C SER A 31 10.49 17.32 10.35
N MET A 32 9.31 17.13 10.92
CA MET A 32 8.88 17.80 12.16
C MET A 32 9.85 17.50 13.31
N LEU A 33 10.32 16.25 13.42
CA LEU A 33 11.29 15.86 14.45
C LEU A 33 12.62 16.58 14.24
N ALA A 34 13.11 16.65 13.00
CA ALA A 34 14.33 17.40 12.71
C ALA A 34 14.17 18.89 13.07
N ALA A 35 13.03 19.50 12.77
CA ALA A 35 12.73 20.87 13.15
C ALA A 35 12.72 21.05 14.68
N MET A 36 11.97 20.23 15.41
CA MET A 36 11.90 20.26 16.89
C MET A 36 13.30 20.17 17.51
N PHE A 37 14.15 19.27 17.00
CA PHE A 37 15.45 18.99 17.59
C PHE A 37 16.62 19.72 16.90
N SER A 38 16.34 20.63 15.96
CA SER A 38 17.34 21.46 15.26
C SER A 38 18.04 22.49 16.15
N GLY A 39 17.52 22.73 17.36
CA GLY A 39 17.96 23.81 18.24
C GLY A 39 17.39 25.19 17.87
N ARG A 40 16.62 25.32 16.79
CA ARG A 40 16.01 26.58 16.34
C ARG A 40 14.66 26.87 17.01
N HIS A 41 14.04 25.87 17.62
CA HIS A 41 12.73 25.98 18.28
C HIS A 41 12.86 25.64 19.77
N THR A 42 12.17 26.38 20.62
CA THR A 42 12.07 26.12 22.05
C THR A 42 11.16 24.90 22.26
N VAL A 43 11.76 23.73 22.44
CA VAL A 43 11.02 22.53 22.83
C VAL A 43 10.80 22.57 24.33
N CYS A 44 9.54 22.50 24.76
CA CYS A 44 9.17 22.40 26.18
C CYS A 44 9.75 21.11 26.75
N LYS A 45 10.75 21.25 27.62
CA LYS A 45 11.35 20.14 28.36
C LYS A 45 10.78 20.10 29.77
N GLU A 46 10.59 18.89 30.30
CA GLU A 46 10.32 18.73 31.73
C GLU A 46 11.49 19.30 32.54
N SER A 47 11.20 20.16 33.51
CA SER A 47 12.20 20.87 34.32
C SER A 47 13.09 19.94 35.13
N GLU A 48 12.57 18.81 35.61
CA GLU A 48 13.31 17.92 36.52
C GLU A 48 14.06 16.80 35.81
N LYS A 49 13.43 16.16 34.81
CA LYS A 49 13.98 14.95 34.17
C LYS A 49 14.42 15.15 32.72
N GLY A 50 14.14 16.32 32.14
CA GLY A 50 14.59 16.69 30.80
C GLY A 50 13.90 15.97 29.65
N TYR A 51 12.71 15.38 29.87
CA TYR A 51 11.92 14.78 28.80
C TYR A 51 11.38 15.84 27.85
N VAL A 52 11.37 15.52 26.57
CA VAL A 52 10.54 16.21 25.58
C VAL A 52 9.24 15.45 25.44
N PHE A 53 8.11 16.13 25.63
CA PHE A 53 6.79 15.54 25.49
C PHE A 53 6.30 15.70 24.05
N ILE A 54 5.73 14.62 23.52
CA ILE A 54 5.00 14.61 22.26
C ILE A 54 3.61 14.03 22.56
N ASP A 55 2.57 14.83 22.32
CA ASP A 55 1.19 14.43 22.56
C ASP A 55 0.67 13.53 21.42
N ARG A 56 1.26 12.34 21.32
CA ARG A 56 0.96 11.29 20.34
C ARG A 56 1.08 9.92 20.98
N ASP A 57 0.35 8.94 20.45
CA ASP A 57 0.50 7.55 20.85
C ASP A 57 1.92 7.04 20.50
N GLY A 58 2.59 6.43 21.49
CA GLY A 58 3.91 5.85 21.32
C GLY A 58 3.90 4.45 20.68
N LYS A 59 2.75 3.86 20.34
CA LYS A 59 2.60 2.51 19.76
C LYS A 59 3.59 2.27 18.62
N HIS A 60 3.61 3.17 17.64
CA HIS A 60 4.39 3.04 16.41
C HIS A 60 5.72 3.78 16.41
N PHE A 61 6.03 4.52 17.48
CA PHE A 61 7.22 5.36 17.54
C PHE A 61 8.53 4.55 17.47
N ARG A 62 8.51 3.26 17.85
CA ARG A 62 9.63 2.35 17.65
C ARG A 62 10.01 2.20 16.17
N HIS A 63 9.02 2.10 15.28
CA HIS A 63 9.24 1.98 13.84
C HIS A 63 9.76 3.29 13.26
N ILE A 64 9.26 4.43 13.75
CA ILE A 64 9.77 5.77 13.43
C ILE A 64 11.27 5.89 13.78
N LEU A 65 11.66 5.47 14.99
CA LEU A 65 13.06 5.51 15.41
C LEU A 65 13.95 4.57 14.59
N ASN A 66 13.48 3.37 14.27
CA ASN A 66 14.25 2.44 13.45
C ASN A 66 14.46 3.02 12.03
N TRP A 67 13.40 3.55 11.40
CA TRP A 67 13.51 4.29 10.14
C TRP A 67 14.59 5.37 10.21
N LEU A 68 14.55 6.21 11.23
CA LEU A 68 15.51 7.30 11.40
C LEU A 68 16.96 6.83 11.62
N ARG A 69 17.17 5.68 12.28
CA ARG A 69 18.50 5.12 12.57
C ARG A 69 19.17 4.54 11.33
N ASP A 70 18.52 3.58 10.68
CA ASP A 70 19.15 2.76 9.65
C ASP A 70 18.36 2.72 8.33
N GLY A 71 17.17 3.32 8.27
CA GLY A 71 16.31 3.31 7.09
C GLY A 71 15.54 2.01 6.94
N VAL A 72 15.58 1.13 7.95
CA VAL A 72 14.86 -0.14 7.95
C VAL A 72 13.67 -0.01 8.90
N ALA A 73 12.50 0.17 8.30
CA ALA A 73 11.24 -0.10 8.97
C ALA A 73 10.75 -1.47 8.46
N PRO A 74 10.62 -2.51 9.32
CA PRO A 74 10.15 -3.84 8.92
C PRO A 74 8.64 -3.84 8.62
N ILE A 75 8.23 -2.99 7.68
CA ILE A 75 6.85 -2.68 7.29
C ILE A 75 6.14 -3.93 6.73
N PHE A 76 6.90 -4.84 6.10
CA PHE A 76 6.38 -6.09 5.56
C PHE A 76 5.82 -7.04 6.63
N ASN A 77 6.31 -6.94 7.87
CA ASN A 77 5.88 -7.80 8.96
C ASN A 77 4.65 -7.24 9.70
N LEU A 78 4.25 -6.00 9.39
CA LEU A 78 3.09 -5.35 10.01
C LEU A 78 1.80 -5.82 9.35
N SER A 79 0.71 -5.90 10.11
CA SER A 79 -0.64 -6.05 9.57
C SER A 79 -1.08 -4.81 8.76
N ASP A 80 -2.13 -4.95 7.96
CA ASP A 80 -2.64 -3.84 7.13
C ASP A 80 -3.10 -2.66 8.01
N LEU A 81 -3.76 -2.95 9.14
CA LEU A 81 -4.14 -1.95 10.12
C LEU A 81 -2.92 -1.23 10.72
N GLU A 82 -1.88 -1.98 11.12
CA GLU A 82 -0.66 -1.38 11.67
C GLU A 82 0.08 -0.52 10.65
N ARG A 83 0.05 -0.86 9.36
CA ARG A 83 0.63 -0.01 8.31
C ARG A 83 -0.13 1.30 8.13
N VAL A 84 -1.46 1.26 8.17
CA VAL A 84 -2.30 2.48 8.10
C VAL A 84 -2.07 3.36 9.33
N GLU A 85 -1.98 2.76 10.52
CA GLU A 85 -1.67 3.50 11.75
C GLU A 85 -0.25 4.11 11.69
N LEU A 86 0.75 3.35 11.24
CA LEU A 86 2.12 3.84 11.08
C LEU A 86 2.22 4.95 10.03
N LEU A 87 1.46 4.84 8.92
CA LEU A 87 1.39 5.87 7.88
C LEU A 87 0.93 7.21 8.47
N ARG A 88 -0.13 7.21 9.29
CA ARG A 88 -0.63 8.41 9.97
C ARG A 88 0.42 9.05 10.87
N GLU A 89 1.21 8.25 11.58
CA GLU A 89 2.33 8.78 12.38
C GLU A 89 3.45 9.33 11.49
N ALA A 90 3.80 8.64 10.40
CA ALA A 90 4.83 9.09 9.47
C ALA A 90 4.45 10.45 8.81
N GLU A 91 3.18 10.61 8.44
CA GLU A 91 2.64 11.88 7.95
C GLU A 91 2.69 12.98 9.01
N TYR A 92 2.28 12.68 10.25
CA TYR A 92 2.33 13.62 11.37
C TYR A 92 3.75 14.14 11.61
N TYR A 93 4.74 13.24 11.67
CA TYR A 93 6.14 13.62 11.85
C TYR A 93 6.80 14.17 10.56
N GLN A 94 6.07 14.21 9.43
CA GLN A 94 6.55 14.67 8.13
C GLN A 94 7.77 13.90 7.63
N LEU A 95 7.73 12.57 7.76
CA LEU A 95 8.78 11.66 7.32
C LEU A 95 8.47 11.15 5.91
N LEU A 96 8.64 12.01 4.91
CA LEU A 96 8.20 11.73 3.54
C LEU A 96 8.79 10.44 2.97
N GLY A 97 10.08 10.16 3.20
CA GLY A 97 10.69 8.91 2.73
C GLY A 97 10.07 7.65 3.36
N LEU A 98 9.56 7.75 4.59
CA LEU A 98 8.82 6.65 5.22
C LEU A 98 7.40 6.53 4.67
N VAL A 99 6.72 7.65 4.43
CA VAL A 99 5.40 7.70 3.80
C VAL A 99 5.42 7.00 2.45
N ASP A 100 6.38 7.37 1.59
CA ASP A 100 6.55 6.79 0.25
C ASP A 100 6.76 5.27 0.34
N ARG A 101 7.65 4.84 1.24
CA ARG A 101 7.93 3.41 1.44
C ARG A 101 6.71 2.62 1.94
N ILE A 102 5.89 3.18 2.81
CA ILE A 102 4.68 2.50 3.29
C ILE A 102 3.66 2.40 2.14
N ASN A 103 3.48 3.48 1.37
CA ASN A 103 2.58 3.50 0.22
C ASN A 103 3.00 2.52 -0.87
N GLU A 104 4.30 2.38 -1.15
CA GLU A 104 4.80 1.35 -2.07
C GLU A 104 4.35 -0.06 -1.67
N VAL A 105 4.34 -0.37 -0.37
CA VAL A 105 3.94 -1.69 0.13
C VAL A 105 2.41 -1.85 0.09
N LEU A 106 1.66 -0.80 0.40
CA LEU A 106 0.20 -0.83 0.33
C LEU A 106 -0.31 -0.95 -1.11
N ASN A 107 0.27 -0.20 -2.04
CA ASN A 107 -0.11 -0.22 -3.45
C ASN A 107 0.28 -1.54 -4.13
N LYS A 108 1.41 -2.16 -3.76
CA LYS A 108 1.77 -3.51 -4.25
C LYS A 108 0.73 -4.57 -3.90
N LYS A 109 0.02 -4.43 -2.78
CA LYS A 109 -1.05 -5.35 -2.41
C LYS A 109 -2.31 -5.16 -3.26
N GLU A 110 -2.70 -3.93 -3.58
CA GLU A 110 -3.83 -3.70 -4.50
C GLU A 110 -3.53 -4.31 -5.87
N ASP A 111 -2.27 -4.22 -6.28
CA ASP A 111 -1.75 -4.76 -7.52
C ASP A 111 -1.64 -6.29 -7.58
N GLU A 112 -1.59 -6.98 -6.44
CA GLU A 112 -1.45 -8.44 -6.30
C GLU A 112 -2.75 -9.12 -5.83
N GLN A 113 -3.76 -8.34 -5.42
CA GLN A 113 -4.89 -8.84 -4.63
C GLN A 113 -6.22 -8.17 -4.98
N MET A 114 -6.48 -7.90 -6.27
CA MET A 114 -7.85 -7.74 -6.73
C MET A 114 -8.39 -9.09 -7.17
N ASP A 115 -9.36 -9.63 -6.44
CA ASP A 115 -10.09 -10.82 -6.88
C ASP A 115 -10.71 -10.54 -8.26
N PRO A 116 -10.56 -11.46 -9.23
CA PRO A 116 -11.16 -11.27 -10.55
C PRO A 116 -12.68 -11.30 -10.43
N ASP A 117 -13.36 -10.45 -11.21
CA ASP A 117 -14.83 -10.37 -11.26
C ASP A 117 -15.49 -11.68 -11.70
N PHE A 118 -14.70 -12.55 -12.34
CA PHE A 118 -15.13 -13.83 -12.90
C PHE A 118 -14.12 -14.92 -12.58
N THR A 119 -14.61 -16.15 -12.43
CA THR A 119 -13.73 -17.32 -12.47
C THR A 119 -13.49 -17.76 -13.90
N ARG A 120 -12.44 -18.56 -14.14
CA ARG A 120 -12.23 -19.24 -15.43
C ARG A 120 -13.49 -20.02 -15.88
N GLY A 121 -14.20 -20.64 -14.93
CA GLY A 121 -15.43 -21.38 -15.20
C GLY A 121 -16.57 -20.51 -15.72
N ASP A 122 -16.71 -19.29 -15.23
CA ASP A 122 -17.74 -18.35 -15.67
C ASP A 122 -17.49 -17.89 -17.10
N ILE A 123 -16.22 -17.58 -17.42
CA ILE A 123 -15.82 -17.21 -18.79
C ILE A 123 -16.11 -18.36 -19.77
N ILE A 124 -15.79 -19.60 -19.41
CA ILE A 124 -16.08 -20.79 -20.24
C ILE A 124 -17.58 -20.90 -20.50
N LYS A 125 -18.41 -20.79 -19.45
CA LYS A 125 -19.87 -20.88 -19.57
C LYS A 125 -20.42 -19.77 -20.47
N CYS A 126 -19.98 -18.53 -20.29
CA CYS A 126 -20.40 -17.39 -21.10
C CYS A 126 -20.07 -17.59 -22.59
N VAL A 127 -18.85 -18.02 -22.90
CA VAL A 127 -18.42 -18.24 -24.28
C VAL A 127 -19.16 -19.42 -24.92
N GLN A 128 -19.32 -20.53 -24.21
CA GLN A 128 -20.08 -21.70 -24.70
C GLN A 128 -21.54 -21.35 -24.95
N HIS A 129 -22.16 -20.61 -24.03
CA HIS A 129 -23.54 -20.17 -24.19
C HIS A 129 -23.68 -19.24 -25.41
N ALA A 130 -22.81 -18.24 -25.54
CA ALA A 130 -22.81 -17.34 -26.70
C ALA A 130 -22.60 -18.08 -28.02
N TYR A 131 -21.76 -19.11 -28.05
CA TYR A 131 -21.58 -19.96 -29.23
C TYR A 131 -22.86 -20.71 -29.60
N ALA A 132 -23.57 -21.25 -28.61
CA ALA A 132 -24.81 -22.00 -28.82
C ALA A 132 -25.96 -21.12 -29.32
N VAL A 133 -26.07 -19.88 -28.83
CA VAL A 133 -27.17 -18.97 -29.17
C VAL A 133 -26.84 -17.94 -30.27
N GLY A 134 -25.61 -17.95 -30.81
CA GLY A 134 -25.14 -16.92 -31.76
C GLY A 134 -25.02 -15.53 -31.12
N GLY A 135 -24.74 -15.48 -29.82
CA GLY A 135 -24.65 -14.26 -29.01
C GLY A 135 -23.30 -13.56 -29.10
N ARG A 136 -23.12 -12.51 -28.30
CA ARG A 136 -21.85 -11.77 -28.16
C ARG A 136 -21.34 -11.88 -26.72
N VAL A 137 -20.02 -11.88 -26.53
CA VAL A 137 -19.39 -11.82 -25.21
C VAL A 137 -18.65 -10.50 -25.07
N ARG A 138 -19.05 -9.70 -24.07
CA ARG A 138 -18.42 -8.41 -23.74
C ARG A 138 -17.97 -8.46 -22.29
N LEU A 139 -16.66 -8.40 -22.09
CA LEU A 139 -15.96 -8.33 -20.82
C LEU A 139 -15.32 -6.95 -20.71
N ILE A 140 -16.13 -5.91 -20.85
CA ILE A 140 -15.66 -4.52 -20.92
C ILE A 140 -15.56 -3.95 -19.51
N GLY A 141 -14.43 -3.36 -19.14
CA GLY A 141 -14.25 -2.72 -17.84
C GLY A 141 -14.15 -3.68 -16.64
N VAL A 142 -14.12 -4.99 -16.90
CA VAL A 142 -14.11 -6.01 -15.84
C VAL A 142 -12.68 -6.34 -15.42
N ASN A 143 -12.50 -6.74 -14.17
CA ASN A 143 -11.24 -7.25 -13.65
C ASN A 143 -11.08 -8.74 -13.97
N LEU A 144 -10.13 -9.08 -14.83
CA LEU A 144 -9.76 -10.46 -15.12
C LEU A 144 -8.38 -10.81 -14.57
N SER A 145 -7.75 -9.94 -13.77
CA SER A 145 -6.36 -10.09 -13.37
C SER A 145 -6.06 -11.45 -12.72
N GLY A 146 -4.88 -11.98 -13.04
CA GLY A 146 -4.42 -13.28 -12.54
C GLY A 146 -5.17 -14.50 -13.08
N LEU A 147 -6.21 -14.34 -13.90
CA LEU A 147 -6.91 -15.50 -14.47
C LEU A 147 -6.04 -16.26 -15.45
N ASP A 148 -6.06 -17.59 -15.32
CA ASP A 148 -5.60 -18.46 -16.38
C ASP A 148 -6.72 -18.65 -17.41
N LEU A 149 -6.56 -18.06 -18.60
CA LEU A 149 -7.43 -18.22 -19.77
C LEU A 149 -6.73 -19.00 -20.89
N SER A 150 -5.63 -19.69 -20.59
CA SER A 150 -4.86 -20.46 -21.54
C SER A 150 -5.70 -21.56 -22.19
N LYS A 151 -5.39 -21.88 -23.45
CA LYS A 151 -6.02 -22.95 -24.24
C LYS A 151 -7.53 -22.79 -24.48
N LEU A 152 -8.11 -21.63 -24.17
CA LEU A 152 -9.53 -21.36 -24.43
C LEU A 152 -9.75 -20.89 -25.87
N HIS A 153 -10.88 -21.30 -26.46
CA HIS A 153 -11.38 -20.71 -27.70
C HIS A 153 -12.23 -19.48 -27.39
N LEU A 154 -11.63 -18.29 -27.44
CA LEU A 154 -12.24 -16.99 -27.17
C LEU A 154 -12.59 -16.25 -28.47
N SER A 155 -12.94 -17.02 -29.52
CA SER A 155 -13.43 -16.54 -30.81
C SER A 155 -14.80 -17.16 -31.08
N LEU A 156 -15.74 -16.34 -31.56
CA LEU A 156 -17.05 -16.78 -32.06
C LEU A 156 -17.03 -16.77 -33.60
N PRO A 157 -18.00 -17.41 -34.29
CA PRO A 157 -17.96 -17.63 -35.74
C PRO A 157 -17.75 -16.37 -36.61
N HIS A 158 -18.13 -15.20 -36.11
CA HIS A 158 -18.03 -13.93 -36.85
C HIS A 158 -17.57 -12.73 -35.99
N MET A 159 -17.12 -12.96 -34.75
CA MET A 159 -16.68 -11.90 -33.84
C MET A 159 -15.83 -12.49 -32.71
N GLY A 160 -14.90 -11.72 -32.15
CA GLY A 160 -14.18 -12.14 -30.95
C GLY A 160 -14.80 -11.58 -29.68
N VAL A 161 -14.29 -12.04 -28.54
CA VAL A 161 -14.63 -11.48 -27.24
C VAL A 161 -14.11 -10.05 -27.12
N ASP A 162 -14.92 -9.15 -26.56
CA ASP A 162 -14.53 -7.77 -26.31
C ASP A 162 -13.96 -7.60 -24.89
N PHE A 163 -12.67 -7.31 -24.80
CA PHE A 163 -11.92 -7.04 -23.56
C PHE A 163 -11.58 -5.55 -23.39
N SER A 164 -12.28 -4.65 -24.09
CA SER A 164 -11.99 -3.21 -23.99
C SER A 164 -12.10 -2.73 -22.55
N LEU A 165 -11.13 -1.93 -22.08
CA LEU A 165 -11.07 -1.42 -20.70
C LEU A 165 -10.98 -2.49 -19.60
N ALA A 166 -10.82 -3.77 -19.93
CA ALA A 166 -10.65 -4.82 -18.92
C ALA A 166 -9.27 -4.75 -18.25
N CYS A 167 -9.19 -5.06 -16.96
CA CYS A 167 -7.91 -5.28 -16.29
C CYS A 167 -7.39 -6.68 -16.65
N LEU A 168 -6.34 -6.73 -17.47
CA LEU A 168 -5.71 -7.97 -17.95
C LEU A 168 -4.35 -8.25 -17.31
N LYS A 169 -4.07 -7.63 -16.16
CA LYS A 169 -2.80 -7.80 -15.44
C LYS A 169 -2.57 -9.26 -15.08
N ASN A 170 -1.41 -9.81 -15.44
CA ASN A 170 -1.04 -11.20 -15.18
C ASN A 170 -2.05 -12.25 -15.69
N VAL A 171 -2.87 -11.92 -16.70
CA VAL A 171 -3.78 -12.90 -17.32
C VAL A 171 -3.01 -13.79 -18.28
N ASN A 172 -3.14 -15.11 -18.11
CA ASN A 172 -2.49 -16.07 -18.99
C ASN A 172 -3.37 -16.38 -20.20
N PHE A 173 -2.96 -15.92 -21.37
CA PHE A 173 -3.59 -16.24 -22.67
C PHE A 173 -2.83 -17.28 -23.49
N SER A 174 -1.89 -18.01 -22.90
CA SER A 174 -1.05 -18.97 -23.64
C SER A 174 -1.90 -20.00 -24.39
N CYS A 175 -1.65 -20.17 -25.69
CA CYS A 175 -2.42 -21.06 -26.56
C CYS A 175 -3.94 -20.80 -26.62
N ALA A 176 -4.42 -19.64 -26.16
CA ALA A 176 -5.81 -19.24 -26.34
C ALA A 176 -6.05 -18.76 -27.78
N ASN A 177 -7.21 -19.06 -28.35
CA ASN A 177 -7.63 -18.49 -29.63
C ASN A 177 -8.32 -17.15 -29.37
N LEU A 178 -7.62 -16.05 -29.68
CA LEU A 178 -8.09 -14.67 -29.53
C LEU A 178 -8.44 -14.03 -30.89
N HIS A 179 -8.76 -14.83 -31.90
CA HIS A 179 -9.12 -14.31 -33.23
C HIS A 179 -10.32 -13.36 -33.12
N LEU A 180 -10.20 -12.18 -33.76
CA LEU A 180 -11.18 -11.07 -33.70
C LEU A 180 -11.44 -10.49 -32.30
N ALA A 181 -10.68 -10.87 -31.27
CA ALA A 181 -10.82 -10.29 -29.94
C ALA A 181 -10.47 -8.80 -29.96
N ARG A 182 -11.20 -8.01 -29.18
CA ARG A 182 -10.98 -6.56 -29.09
C ARG A 182 -10.26 -6.22 -27.79
N PHE A 183 -9.19 -5.46 -27.92
CA PHE A 183 -8.45 -4.89 -26.81
C PHE A 183 -8.40 -3.38 -27.03
N GLN A 184 -8.85 -2.61 -26.05
CA GLN A 184 -8.67 -1.17 -26.03
C GLN A 184 -8.15 -0.81 -24.65
N VAL A 185 -6.90 -0.37 -24.62
CA VAL A 185 -6.18 0.06 -23.41
C VAL A 185 -6.31 1.58 -23.32
N ASN A 186 -6.48 2.12 -22.11
CA ASN A 186 -6.25 3.54 -21.85
C ASN A 186 -4.76 3.86 -21.91
#